data_AF-A0A8H7CWJ9-F1
#
_entry.id   AF-A0A8H7CWJ9-F1
#
_cell.length_a   1.000
_cell.length_b   1.000
_cell.length_c   1.000
_cell.angle_alpha   90.00
_cell.angle_beta   90.00
_cell.angle_gamma   90.00
#
_symmetry.space_group_name_H-M   'P 1'
#
loop_
_entity.id
_entity.type
_entity.pdbx_description
1 polymer ?
#
loop_
_entity_poly.entity_id
_entity_poly.type
_entity_poly.pdbx_seq_one_letter_code
_entity_poly.pdbx_strand_id
1 'polypeptide(L)'
;MTILKKAPRLFPIPHNRDISDLKSIDHDTATVVNFINQATETAEVFWIDYAGARQKYWVLEPGQKYRQETYVTHPWEVVFGGEKVHYLPSSAGEFDVIIGSTENPALTPLQTCDGGVDTAINFVNWAAEVAVISLIKSDGTREAKVTLHPEEESHQHTMVNCLWEVAIDGKATLYLATDTDSDVFIG
;
A
#
# COMPACT_ATOMS: atom_id res chain seq x y z
N MET A 1 16.93 22.19 23.37
CA MET A 1 15.92 21.20 23.73
C MET A 1 15.22 20.80 22.44
N THR A 2 15.73 19.77 21.77
CA THR A 2 15.22 19.33 20.47
C THR A 2 13.96 18.52 20.74
N ILE A 3 12.81 19.00 20.28
CA ILE A 3 11.58 18.20 20.29
C ILE A 3 11.86 17.00 19.38
N LEU A 4 11.86 15.78 19.94
CA LEU A 4 11.85 14.55 19.15
C LEU A 4 10.60 14.60 18.26
N LYS A 5 10.80 14.86 16.97
CA LYS A 5 9.71 14.91 16.00
C LYS A 5 9.23 13.47 15.85
N LYS A 6 7.98 13.19 16.24
CA LYS A 6 7.35 11.88 16.04
C LYS A 6 7.39 11.54 14.55
N ALA A 7 7.76 10.31 14.21
CA ALA A 7 7.77 9.86 12.83
C ALA A 7 6.33 9.89 12.26
N PRO A 8 6.15 10.22 10.97
CA PRO A 8 4.88 10.02 10.30
C PRO A 8 4.44 8.56 10.39
N ARG A 9 3.13 8.31 10.41
CA ARG A 9 2.59 6.96 10.44
C ARG A 9 2.60 6.36 9.03
N LEU A 10 3.00 5.09 8.91
CA LEU A 10 2.77 4.29 7.72
C LEU A 10 1.45 3.55 7.86
N PHE A 11 0.60 3.69 6.85
CA PHE A 11 -0.74 3.15 6.88
C PHE A 11 -0.85 1.82 6.11
N PRO A 12 -1.80 0.95 6.49
CA PRO A 12 -2.02 -0.30 5.77
C PRO A 12 -2.36 -0.08 4.30
N ILE A 13 -1.84 -0.95 3.44
CA ILE A 13 -2.34 -1.13 2.07
C ILE A 13 -3.71 -1.80 2.19
N PRO A 14 -4.77 -1.32 1.53
CA PRO A 14 -6.08 -1.95 1.60
C PRO A 14 -6.12 -3.34 0.98
N HIS A 15 -6.87 -4.24 1.61
CA HIS A 15 -6.97 -5.66 1.25
C HIS A 15 -8.08 -5.95 0.21
N ASN A 16 -8.66 -4.95 -0.46
CA ASN A 16 -9.82 -5.16 -1.35
C ASN A 16 -9.49 -5.78 -2.71
N ARG A 17 -8.26 -6.28 -2.94
CA ARG A 17 -7.89 -7.19 -4.04
C ARG A 17 -6.82 -8.19 -3.62
N ASP A 18 -6.63 -9.21 -4.46
CA ASP A 18 -5.59 -10.22 -4.32
C ASP A 18 -4.21 -9.52 -4.37
N ILE A 19 -3.62 -9.36 -3.19
CA ILE A 19 -2.27 -8.84 -3.00
C ILE A 19 -1.24 -9.98 -3.08
N SER A 20 -1.60 -11.13 -3.66
CA SER A 20 -0.71 -12.24 -3.97
C SER A 20 0.56 -11.80 -4.71
N ASP A 21 0.46 -10.73 -5.50
CA ASP A 21 1.52 -10.24 -6.37
C ASP A 21 2.38 -9.14 -5.71
N LEU A 22 2.07 -8.79 -4.45
CA LEU A 22 2.88 -7.85 -3.69
C LEU A 22 4.27 -8.45 -3.45
N LYS A 23 5.31 -7.76 -3.91
CA LYS A 23 6.71 -8.20 -3.77
C LYS A 23 7.65 -7.01 -3.69
N SER A 24 8.85 -7.26 -3.18
CA SER A 24 9.93 -6.26 -3.24
C SER A 24 10.40 -6.04 -4.66
N ILE A 25 10.80 -4.80 -4.98
CA ILE A 25 11.24 -4.42 -6.33
C ILE A 25 12.75 -4.20 -6.39
N ASP A 26 13.28 -3.29 -5.57
CA ASP A 26 14.70 -2.90 -5.57
C ASP A 26 15.23 -2.65 -4.14
N HIS A 27 16.38 -2.00 -4.02
CA HIS A 27 16.93 -1.53 -2.74
C HIS A 27 17.61 -0.17 -2.92
N ASP A 28 17.06 0.67 -3.80
CA ASP A 28 17.74 1.90 -4.22
C ASP A 28 17.49 3.06 -3.25
N THR A 29 16.29 3.12 -2.67
CA THR A 29 15.90 4.19 -1.75
C THR A 29 15.71 3.65 -0.34
N ALA A 30 16.69 3.91 0.53
CA ALA A 30 16.65 3.50 1.93
C ALA A 30 15.56 4.24 2.73
N THR A 31 14.95 3.54 3.68
CA THR A 31 13.93 4.05 4.59
C THR A 31 13.96 3.27 5.91
N VAL A 32 13.14 3.67 6.87
CA VAL A 32 13.05 3.04 8.20
C VAL A 32 11.60 2.84 8.58
N VAL A 33 11.28 1.64 9.09
CA VAL A 33 9.98 1.34 9.67
C VAL A 33 10.13 0.95 11.14
N ASN A 34 9.41 1.66 12.00
CA ASN A 34 9.29 1.37 13.42
C ASN A 34 7.98 0.60 13.65
N PHE A 35 8.07 -0.71 13.82
CA PHE A 35 6.93 -1.54 14.22
C PHE A 35 6.70 -1.40 15.72
N ILE A 36 5.49 -1.02 16.12
CA ILE A 36 5.10 -0.80 17.51
C ILE A 36 3.85 -1.63 17.78
N ASN A 37 4.00 -2.68 18.60
CA ASN A 37 2.88 -3.53 18.96
C ASN A 37 2.04 -2.90 20.08
N GLN A 38 0.93 -2.27 19.72
CA GLN A 38 -0.08 -1.76 20.67
C GLN A 38 -1.30 -2.68 20.76
N ALA A 39 -1.30 -3.80 20.04
CA ALA A 39 -2.33 -4.82 20.15
C ALA A 39 -2.22 -5.56 21.49
N THR A 40 -3.27 -6.30 21.85
CA THR A 40 -3.27 -7.19 23.00
C THR A 40 -2.61 -8.54 22.69
N GLU A 41 -2.40 -8.84 21.41
CA GLU A 41 -1.84 -10.07 20.88
C GLU A 41 -0.37 -9.91 20.49
N THR A 42 0.36 -11.02 20.49
CA THR A 42 1.70 -11.09 19.87
C THR A 42 1.58 -10.85 18.36
N ALA A 43 2.48 -10.04 17.82
CA ALA A 43 2.53 -9.71 16.40
C ALA A 43 3.78 -10.30 15.73
N GLU A 44 3.60 -10.97 14.60
CA GLU A 44 4.69 -11.47 13.76
C GLU A 44 4.92 -10.52 12.59
N VAL A 45 6.16 -10.09 12.40
CA VAL A 45 6.57 -9.14 11.34
C VAL A 45 7.36 -9.89 10.27
N PHE A 46 6.91 -9.76 9.02
CA PHE A 46 7.51 -10.38 7.86
C PHE A 46 7.84 -9.34 6.78
N TRP A 47 8.99 -9.50 6.16
CA TRP A 47 9.30 -8.86 4.88
C TRP A 47 8.76 -9.73 3.75
N ILE A 48 8.20 -9.13 2.71
CA ILE A 48 7.85 -9.84 1.48
C ILE A 48 8.98 -9.63 0.47
N ASP A 49 9.73 -10.70 0.19
CA ASP A 49 10.93 -10.62 -0.62
C ASP A 49 10.66 -10.40 -2.12
N TYR A 50 11.73 -10.38 -2.91
CA TYR A 50 11.68 -10.17 -4.37
C TYR A 50 10.93 -11.26 -5.13
N ALA A 51 10.75 -12.45 -4.53
CA ALA A 51 9.97 -13.55 -5.10
C ALA A 51 8.53 -13.60 -4.56
N GLY A 52 8.12 -12.62 -3.75
CA GLY A 52 6.81 -12.61 -3.07
C GLY A 52 6.74 -13.52 -1.84
N ALA A 53 7.87 -14.08 -1.38
CA ALA A 53 7.89 -14.98 -0.23
C ALA A 53 8.08 -14.23 1.09
N ARG A 54 7.45 -14.74 2.15
CA ARG A 54 7.54 -14.15 3.51
C ARG A 54 8.85 -14.55 4.16
N GLN A 55 9.63 -13.56 4.54
CA GLN A 55 10.82 -13.70 5.37
C GLN A 55 10.49 -13.18 6.77
N LYS A 56 10.53 -14.04 7.78
CA LYS A 56 10.22 -13.64 9.16
C LYS A 56 11.37 -12.83 9.75
N TYR A 57 11.06 -11.63 10.24
CA TYR A 57 12.05 -10.74 10.86
C TYR A 57 11.94 -10.73 12.37
N TRP A 58 10.73 -10.54 12.90
CA TRP A 58 10.56 -10.36 14.34
C TRP A 58 9.23 -10.91 14.86
N VAL A 59 9.21 -11.16 16.17
CA VAL A 59 8.00 -11.45 16.96
C VAL A 59 7.95 -10.41 18.07
N LEU A 60 6.89 -9.60 18.09
CA LEU A 60 6.68 -8.52 19.05
C LEU A 60 5.60 -8.91 20.04
N GLU A 61 5.96 -9.03 21.31
CA GLU A 61 4.98 -9.10 22.39
C GLU A 61 4.23 -7.76 22.55
N PRO A 62 3.04 -7.75 23.18
CA PRO A 62 2.32 -6.51 23.49
C PRO A 62 3.22 -5.46 24.16
N GLY A 63 3.21 -4.24 23.61
CA GLY A 63 4.03 -3.11 24.06
C GLY A 63 5.47 -3.08 23.54
N GLN A 64 5.93 -4.13 22.82
CA GLN A 64 7.26 -4.13 22.22
C GLN A 64 7.32 -3.31 20.93
N LYS A 65 8.53 -2.88 20.58
CA LYS A 65 8.81 -2.18 19.33
C LYS A 65 10.09 -2.69 18.69
N TYR A 66 10.16 -2.59 17.37
CA TYR A 66 11.33 -2.94 16.58
C TYR A 66 11.54 -1.94 15.45
N ARG A 67 12.76 -1.41 15.36
CA ARG A 67 13.19 -0.49 14.30
C ARG A 67 13.89 -1.29 13.22
N GLN A 68 13.36 -1.23 12.00
CA GLN A 68 13.89 -1.93 10.84
C GLN A 68 14.35 -0.95 9.78
N GLU A 69 15.62 -1.04 9.40
CA GLU A 69 16.16 -0.35 8.21
C GLU A 69 15.80 -1.17 6.97
N THR A 70 15.21 -0.53 5.97
CA THR A 70 14.63 -1.20 4.80
C THR A 70 14.64 -0.26 3.60
N TYR A 71 13.87 -0.54 2.57
CA TYR A 71 13.79 0.24 1.35
C TYR A 71 12.35 0.56 0.98
N VAL A 72 12.16 1.64 0.23
CA VAL A 72 10.84 2.11 -0.19
C VAL A 72 10.04 1.02 -0.89
N THR A 73 10.68 0.22 -1.72
CA THR A 73 9.99 -0.82 -2.47
C THR A 73 9.77 -2.12 -1.71
N HIS A 74 10.05 -2.18 -0.39
CA HIS A 74 9.94 -3.40 0.40
C HIS A 74 8.58 -3.46 1.14
N PRO A 75 7.67 -4.37 0.74
CA PRO A 75 6.43 -4.58 1.46
C PRO A 75 6.67 -5.37 2.74
N TRP A 76 5.88 -5.05 3.76
CA TRP A 76 5.89 -5.67 5.07
C TRP A 76 4.52 -6.23 5.39
N GLU A 77 4.47 -7.44 5.93
CA GLU A 77 3.28 -8.06 6.48
C GLU A 77 3.40 -8.15 8.00
N VAL A 78 2.32 -7.79 8.69
CA VAL A 78 2.15 -8.04 10.13
C VAL A 78 0.97 -8.97 10.33
N VAL A 79 1.17 -10.03 11.10
CA VAL A 79 0.13 -10.98 11.50
C VAL A 79 -0.07 -10.93 13.00
N PHE A 80 -1.28 -10.64 13.47
CA PHE A 80 -1.63 -10.56 14.90
C PHE A 80 -3.12 -10.82 15.07
N GLY A 81 -3.53 -11.53 16.14
CA GLY A 81 -4.96 -11.75 16.42
C GLY A 81 -5.78 -12.45 15.32
N GLY A 82 -5.12 -13.17 14.41
CA GLY A 82 -5.77 -13.75 13.21
C GLY A 82 -5.94 -12.77 12.05
N GLU A 83 -5.61 -11.49 12.25
CA GLU A 83 -5.52 -10.50 11.19
C GLU A 83 -4.16 -10.57 10.50
N LYS A 84 -4.17 -10.17 9.23
CA LYS A 84 -3.00 -10.01 8.38
C LYS A 84 -3.12 -8.61 7.80
N VAL A 85 -2.06 -7.82 7.89
CA VAL A 85 -2.06 -6.41 7.47
C VAL A 85 -0.76 -6.12 6.72
N HIS A 86 -0.87 -5.48 5.56
CA HIS A 86 0.29 -5.16 4.72
C HIS A 86 0.61 -3.67 4.76
N TYR A 87 1.89 -3.35 4.68
CA TYR A 87 2.42 -1.99 4.69
C TYR A 87 3.48 -1.88 3.60
N LEU A 88 3.52 -0.74 2.92
CA LEU A 88 4.56 -0.46 1.93
C LEU A 88 5.02 0.98 2.12
N PRO A 89 6.27 1.21 2.58
CA PRO A 89 6.84 2.55 2.60
C PRO A 89 6.80 3.16 1.19
N SER A 90 6.60 4.46 1.07
CA SER A 90 6.48 5.10 -0.24
C SER A 90 7.58 6.10 -0.55
N SER A 91 8.37 6.48 0.46
CA SER A 91 9.44 7.48 0.33
C SER A 91 10.56 7.25 1.35
N ALA A 92 11.70 7.89 1.11
CA ALA A 92 12.79 7.92 2.07
C ALA A 92 12.34 8.63 3.35
N GLY A 93 12.77 8.10 4.51
CA GLY A 93 12.41 8.67 5.79
C GLY A 93 12.33 7.62 6.88
N GLU A 94 11.58 7.94 7.92
CA GLU A 94 11.30 7.04 9.03
C GLU A 94 9.80 7.09 9.32
N PHE A 95 9.19 5.93 9.48
CA PHE A 95 7.75 5.80 9.66
C PHE A 95 7.40 4.89 10.83
N ASP A 96 6.30 5.18 11.52
CA ASP A 96 5.74 4.32 12.55
C ASP A 96 4.62 3.44 11.98
N VAL A 97 4.71 2.12 12.21
CA VAL A 97 3.60 1.18 12.06
C VAL A 97 3.04 0.88 13.44
N ILE A 98 1.79 1.29 13.69
CA ILE A 98 1.10 1.05 14.95
C ILE A 98 0.16 -0.14 14.78
N ILE A 99 0.53 -1.28 15.36
CA ILE A 99 -0.20 -2.56 15.28
C ILE A 99 -1.31 -2.56 16.32
N GLY A 100 -2.50 -3.06 15.98
CA GLY A 100 -3.66 -3.10 16.86
C GLY A 100 -4.40 -1.76 17.04
N SER A 101 -4.02 -0.73 16.28
CA SER A 101 -4.73 0.55 16.30
C SER A 101 -6.07 0.43 15.59
N THR A 102 -7.16 0.74 16.32
CA THR A 102 -8.55 0.77 15.82
C THR A 102 -8.89 2.03 15.03
N GLU A 103 -7.88 2.76 14.53
CA GLU A 103 -8.14 3.92 13.69
C GLU A 103 -8.94 3.47 12.47
N ASN A 104 -10.05 4.17 12.21
CA ASN A 104 -11.01 3.80 11.18
C ASN A 104 -10.28 3.60 9.84
N PRO A 105 -10.31 2.39 9.24
CA PRO A 105 -9.76 2.11 7.91
C PRO A 105 -10.22 3.12 6.84
N ALA A 106 -11.41 3.71 7.01
CA ALA A 106 -11.97 4.72 6.11
C ALA A 106 -11.39 6.15 6.29
N LEU A 107 -10.65 6.41 7.37
CA LEU A 107 -9.94 7.67 7.63
C LEU A 107 -8.42 7.51 7.51
N THR A 108 -7.97 6.31 7.15
CA THR A 108 -6.58 5.99 6.96
C THR A 108 -6.16 6.53 5.59
N PRO A 109 -5.22 7.48 5.49
CA PRO A 109 -4.69 7.91 4.21
C PRO A 109 -4.16 6.69 3.46
N LEU A 110 -4.76 6.41 2.30
CA LEU A 110 -4.25 5.40 1.39
C LEU A 110 -2.93 5.90 0.86
N GLN A 111 -1.80 5.29 1.20
CA GLN A 111 -0.51 5.78 0.71
C GLN A 111 0.03 4.81 -0.33
N THR A 112 0.70 5.36 -1.34
CA THR A 112 1.33 4.55 -2.37
C THR A 112 2.60 5.20 -2.91
N CYS A 113 3.23 4.53 -3.87
CA CYS A 113 4.61 4.69 -4.27
C CYS A 113 4.95 6.11 -4.82
N ASP A 114 6.08 6.68 -4.41
CA ASP A 114 6.71 7.86 -5.06
C ASP A 114 7.81 7.45 -6.06
N GLY A 115 7.82 6.17 -6.47
CA GLY A 115 8.82 5.60 -7.35
C GLY A 115 8.76 4.08 -7.38
N GLY A 116 9.58 3.47 -8.22
CA GLY A 116 9.64 2.02 -8.42
C GLY A 116 10.06 1.69 -9.85
N VAL A 117 9.68 0.51 -10.30
CA VAL A 117 9.85 0.09 -11.70
C VAL A 117 8.69 0.63 -12.53
N ASP A 118 9.01 1.24 -13.67
CA ASP A 118 8.01 1.69 -14.67
C ASP A 118 7.16 0.51 -15.13
N THR A 119 5.85 0.69 -15.14
CA THR A 119 4.86 -0.28 -15.61
C THR A 119 3.66 0.47 -16.19
N ALA A 120 2.66 -0.26 -16.66
CA ALA A 120 1.42 0.34 -17.06
C ALA A 120 0.20 -0.46 -16.58
N ILE A 121 -0.92 0.25 -16.48
CA ILE A 121 -2.20 -0.32 -16.10
C ILE A 121 -3.25 0.22 -17.07
N ASN A 122 -4.02 -0.69 -17.67
CA ASN A 122 -5.09 -0.35 -18.58
C ASN A 122 -6.43 -0.52 -17.86
N PHE A 123 -7.28 0.50 -17.94
CA PHE A 123 -8.62 0.46 -17.38
C PHE A 123 -9.64 0.38 -18.51
N VAL A 124 -10.52 -0.62 -18.45
CA VAL A 124 -11.58 -0.84 -19.43
C VAL A 124 -12.92 -0.76 -18.71
N ASN A 125 -13.78 0.18 -19.12
CA ASN A 125 -15.08 0.37 -18.50
C ASN A 125 -16.17 -0.44 -19.22
N TRP A 126 -16.56 -1.58 -18.64
CA TRP A 126 -17.70 -2.38 -19.09
C TRP A 126 -18.98 -2.15 -18.28
N ALA A 127 -18.93 -1.25 -17.30
CA ALA A 127 -20.11 -0.84 -16.55
C ALA A 127 -21.00 0.10 -17.38
N ALA A 128 -22.28 0.24 -16.97
CA ALA A 128 -23.21 1.17 -17.60
C ALA A 128 -23.03 2.62 -17.08
N GLU A 129 -22.23 2.78 -16.03
CA GLU A 129 -21.98 4.02 -15.33
C GLU A 129 -20.60 4.63 -15.68
N VAL A 130 -20.45 5.92 -15.42
CA VAL A 130 -19.18 6.63 -15.61
C VAL A 130 -18.24 6.31 -14.45
N ALA A 131 -17.02 5.88 -14.76
CA ALA A 131 -15.97 5.62 -13.80
C ALA A 131 -14.99 6.79 -13.71
N VAL A 132 -14.58 7.19 -12.50
CA VAL A 132 -13.49 8.12 -12.26
C VAL A 132 -12.28 7.35 -11.76
N ILE A 133 -11.18 7.45 -12.48
CA ILE A 133 -9.93 6.75 -12.21
C ILE A 133 -8.94 7.75 -11.60
N SER A 134 -8.48 7.45 -10.39
CA SER A 134 -7.55 8.31 -9.65
C SER A 134 -6.29 7.54 -9.27
N LEU A 135 -5.13 8.17 -9.42
CA LEU A 135 -3.90 7.72 -8.78
C LEU A 135 -3.91 8.19 -7.34
N ILE A 136 -3.68 7.28 -6.40
CA ILE A 136 -3.44 7.64 -5.01
C ILE A 136 -1.99 8.15 -4.89
N LYS A 137 -1.72 9.16 -4.09
CA LYS A 137 -0.37 9.73 -3.88
C LYS A 137 0.20 9.29 -2.54
N SER A 138 1.51 9.47 -2.34
CA SER A 138 2.18 9.12 -1.08
C SER A 138 1.67 9.88 0.15
N ASP A 139 1.09 11.07 -0.04
CA ASP A 139 0.45 11.87 1.00
C ASP A 139 -1.01 11.48 1.27
N GLY A 140 -1.54 10.51 0.53
CA GLY A 140 -2.93 10.06 0.66
C GLY A 140 -3.95 10.75 -0.23
N THR A 141 -3.53 11.75 -0.99
CA THR A 141 -4.43 12.47 -1.89
C THR A 141 -4.76 11.65 -3.14
N ARG A 142 -5.95 11.89 -3.70
CA ARG A 142 -6.40 11.31 -4.97
C ARG A 142 -6.12 12.32 -6.07
N GLU A 143 -5.32 11.91 -7.05
CA GLU A 143 -5.12 12.65 -8.28
C GLU A 143 -5.97 12.02 -9.38
N ALA A 144 -7.09 12.67 -9.75
CA ALA A 144 -7.93 12.20 -10.85
C ALA A 144 -7.13 12.22 -12.17
N LYS A 145 -7.05 11.08 -12.84
CA LYS A 145 -6.29 10.91 -14.08
C LYS A 145 -7.18 10.84 -15.31
N VAL A 146 -8.27 10.09 -15.22
CA VAL A 146 -9.21 9.92 -16.35
C VAL A 146 -10.62 9.65 -15.85
N THR A 147 -11.60 10.14 -16.60
CA THR A 147 -13.01 9.77 -16.47
C THR A 147 -13.36 8.91 -17.67
N LEU A 148 -13.85 7.69 -17.45
CA LEU A 148 -14.21 6.73 -18.50
C LEU A 148 -15.73 6.60 -18.59
N HIS A 149 -16.27 6.86 -19.76
CA HIS A 149 -17.65 6.51 -20.10
C HIS A 149 -17.79 5.00 -20.37
N PRO A 150 -19.01 4.45 -20.43
CA PRO A 150 -19.22 3.07 -20.81
C PRO A 150 -18.54 2.72 -22.14
N GLU A 151 -17.93 1.55 -22.19
CA GLU A 151 -17.17 0.99 -23.33
C GLU A 151 -15.86 1.71 -23.67
N GLU A 152 -15.45 2.72 -22.89
CA GLU A 152 -14.15 3.37 -23.05
C GLU A 152 -13.03 2.64 -22.29
N GLU A 153 -11.81 2.74 -22.81
CA GLU A 153 -10.61 2.29 -22.13
C GLU A 153 -9.54 3.37 -22.07
N SER A 154 -8.63 3.25 -21.11
CA SER A 154 -7.48 4.12 -21.01
C SER A 154 -6.27 3.43 -20.39
N HIS A 155 -5.18 3.48 -21.15
CA HIS A 155 -3.88 3.03 -20.73
C HIS A 155 -3.16 4.12 -19.92
N GLN A 156 -2.75 3.78 -18.70
CA GLN A 156 -2.09 4.69 -17.77
C GLN A 156 -0.66 4.21 -17.49
N HIS A 157 0.32 5.09 -17.71
CA HIS A 157 1.68 4.86 -17.24
C HIS A 157 1.74 5.01 -15.71
N THR A 158 2.41 4.10 -15.03
CA THR A 158 2.49 4.08 -13.57
C THR A 158 3.76 3.35 -13.11
N MET A 159 3.84 3.08 -11.82
CA MET A 159 4.95 2.38 -11.19
C MET A 159 4.42 1.13 -10.48
N VAL A 160 5.22 0.07 -10.39
CA VAL A 160 4.84 -1.13 -9.64
C VAL A 160 4.52 -0.77 -8.19
N ASN A 161 3.49 -1.42 -7.64
CA ASN A 161 2.91 -1.17 -6.31
C ASN A 161 2.22 0.20 -6.15
N CYS A 162 2.04 0.98 -7.23
CA CYS A 162 1.21 2.18 -7.14
C CYS A 162 -0.29 1.86 -7.07
N LEU A 163 -0.98 2.52 -6.15
CA LEU A 163 -2.38 2.31 -5.83
C LEU A 163 -3.24 3.28 -6.62
N TRP A 164 -4.27 2.75 -7.24
CA TRP A 164 -5.26 3.42 -8.04
C TRP A 164 -6.63 3.25 -7.40
N GLU A 165 -7.53 4.19 -7.62
CA GLU A 165 -8.92 4.11 -7.20
C GLU A 165 -9.83 4.25 -8.41
N VAL A 166 -10.78 3.34 -8.52
CA VAL A 166 -11.91 3.43 -9.45
C VAL A 166 -13.15 3.76 -8.64
N ALA A 167 -13.67 4.96 -8.84
CA ALA A 167 -14.92 5.41 -8.25
C ALA A 167 -16.06 5.32 -9.29
N ILE A 168 -17.08 4.52 -9.00
CA ILE A 168 -18.23 4.28 -9.88
C ILE A 168 -19.49 4.05 -9.03
N ASP A 169 -20.61 4.69 -9.38
CA ASP A 169 -21.89 4.60 -8.67
C ASP A 169 -21.77 4.75 -7.13
N GLY A 170 -20.97 5.72 -6.68
CA GLY A 170 -20.73 5.99 -5.25
C GLY A 170 -19.91 4.91 -4.52
N LYS A 171 -19.39 3.90 -5.22
CA LYS A 171 -18.46 2.89 -4.69
C LYS A 171 -17.04 3.19 -5.16
N ALA A 172 -16.07 2.93 -4.29
CA ALA A 172 -14.65 3.05 -4.60
C ALA A 172 -13.98 1.68 -4.46
N THR A 173 -13.28 1.24 -5.50
CA THR A 173 -12.47 0.01 -5.51
C THR A 173 -11.03 0.36 -5.80
N LEU A 174 -10.09 -0.30 -5.13
CA LEU A 174 -8.67 0.04 -5.24
C LEU A 174 -7.92 -0.97 -6.10
N TYR A 175 -7.03 -0.43 -6.91
CA TYR A 175 -6.22 -1.13 -7.89
C TYR A 175 -4.74 -1.00 -7.55
N LEU A 176 -3.95 -2.07 -7.69
CA LEU A 176 -2.51 -2.07 -7.44
C LEU A 176 -1.85 -2.42 -8.75
N ALA A 177 -0.95 -1.57 -9.23
CA ALA A 177 -0.17 -1.84 -10.42
C ALA A 177 0.87 -2.93 -10.13
N THR A 178 0.99 -3.91 -11.02
CA THR A 178 1.96 -4.99 -10.92
C THR A 178 3.14 -4.75 -11.88
N ASP A 179 4.15 -5.61 -11.84
CA ASP A 179 5.30 -5.56 -12.75
C ASP A 179 5.02 -6.08 -14.17
N THR A 180 3.75 -6.36 -14.45
CA THR A 180 3.25 -6.67 -15.79
C THR A 180 2.10 -5.75 -16.14
N ASP A 181 2.02 -5.35 -17.42
CA ASP A 181 0.87 -4.61 -17.94
C ASP A 181 -0.42 -5.33 -17.54
N SER A 182 -1.24 -4.64 -16.74
CA SER A 182 -2.43 -5.23 -16.11
C SER A 182 -3.68 -4.59 -16.68
N ASP A 183 -4.61 -5.40 -17.16
CA ASP A 183 -5.95 -4.95 -17.53
C ASP A 183 -6.89 -4.98 -16.31
N VAL A 184 -7.58 -3.88 -16.09
CA VAL A 184 -8.64 -3.72 -15.10
C VAL A 184 -9.96 -3.57 -15.82
N PHE A 185 -10.79 -4.61 -15.73
CA PHE A 185 -12.16 -4.59 -16.26
C PHE A 185 -13.11 -4.10 -15.16
N ILE A 186 -13.70 -2.93 -15.37
CA ILE A 186 -14.67 -2.30 -14.47
C ILE A 186 -16.06 -2.78 -14.88
N GLY A 187 -16.84 -3.30 -13.94
CA GLY A 187 -18.19 -3.83 -14.19
C GLY A 187 -19.01 -3.99 -12.92
#